data_AF-A0A9E3WE74-F1
#
_entry.id   AF-A0A9E3WE74-F1
#
_cell.length_a   1.000
_cell.length_b   1.000
_cell.length_c   1.000
_cell.angle_alpha   90.00
_cell.angle_beta   90.00
_cell.angle_gamma   90.00
#
_symmetry.space_group_name_H-M   'P 1'
#
loop_
_entity.id
_entity.type
_entity.pdbx_description
1 polymer ?
#
loop_
_entity_poly.entity_id
_entity_poly.type
_entity_poly.pdbx_seq_one_letter_code
_entity_poly.pdbx_strand_id
1 'polypeptide(L)'
;MEELQMLLENFWILRDDRENFNKIRDAENKIKPFVEEKLGYRLIINPYIIKLEKVPSDVEEWMGIDAFQMPMDYAFLCLLLAFLEDKGPEDQFVLSNITEYIEAQYDGPDKVDWTLFQHRKSLVRVLNFAVDIGIIKIDDGDHERFSESEDTEVLYENTGISRYFLRSFNREITEDMKIEDFLQEDLNFSNSKDAVIQKRHRVYRKLILSPAVYSEGPDDQDFMYIKNYRNTIVKDLEEYLDAKLHLHKTSAFVLFNDNKYLKSYFP
;
A
#
# COMPACT_ATOMS: atom_id res chain seq x y z
N MET A 1 -18.30 -5.19 8.12
CA MET A 1 -17.46 -6.26 8.69
C MET A 1 -16.14 -5.63 9.11
N GLU A 2 -15.84 -5.65 10.41
CA GLU A 2 -14.70 -4.94 10.99
C GLU A 2 -13.36 -5.44 10.42
N GLU A 3 -13.26 -6.73 10.15
CA GLU A 3 -12.04 -7.38 9.64
C GLU A 3 -11.65 -6.90 8.24
N LEU A 4 -12.63 -6.66 7.36
CA LEU A 4 -12.38 -6.07 6.05
C LEU A 4 -11.89 -4.62 6.18
N GLN A 5 -12.49 -3.85 7.09
CA GLN A 5 -12.08 -2.48 7.34
C GLN A 5 -10.62 -2.42 7.80
N MET A 6 -10.21 -3.32 8.71
CA MET A 6 -8.82 -3.41 9.16
C MET A 6 -7.84 -3.68 8.00
N LEU A 7 -8.22 -4.52 7.03
CA LEU A 7 -7.40 -4.77 5.84
C LEU A 7 -7.32 -3.56 4.90
N LEU A 8 -8.40 -2.79 4.80
CA LEU A 8 -8.42 -1.58 3.98
C LEU A 8 -7.60 -0.47 4.64
N GLU A 9 -7.65 -0.30 5.96
CA GLU A 9 -6.99 0.79 6.72
C GLU A 9 -5.51 0.57 7.03
N ASN A 10 -5.01 -0.65 6.87
CA ASN A 10 -3.62 -1.01 7.15
C ASN A 10 -2.91 -1.50 5.90
N PHE A 11 -1.60 -1.28 5.83
CA PHE A 11 -0.78 -1.82 4.75
C PHE A 11 -0.70 -3.35 4.85
N TRP A 12 -0.40 -3.84 6.05
CA TRP A 12 -0.52 -5.24 6.46
C TRP A 12 -0.84 -5.33 7.95
N ILE A 13 -1.19 -6.54 8.41
CA ILE A 13 -1.32 -6.89 9.82
C ILE A 13 -0.24 -7.91 10.13
N LEU A 14 0.65 -7.58 11.08
CA LEU A 14 1.75 -8.44 11.49
C LEU A 14 1.30 -9.50 12.47
N ARG A 15 2.01 -10.64 12.51
CA ARG A 15 1.76 -11.74 13.45
C ARG A 15 1.81 -11.33 14.92
N ASP A 16 2.59 -10.30 15.23
CA ASP A 16 2.76 -9.75 16.58
C ASP A 16 1.45 -9.13 17.11
N ASP A 17 0.61 -8.60 16.24
CA ASP A 17 -0.77 -8.23 16.57
C ASP A 17 -1.69 -9.46 16.54
N ARG A 18 -1.49 -10.34 17.52
CA ARG A 18 -2.09 -11.68 17.57
C ARG A 18 -3.61 -11.66 17.52
N GLU A 19 -4.24 -10.67 18.15
CA GLU A 19 -5.70 -10.56 18.22
C GLU A 19 -6.28 -10.27 16.84
N ASN A 20 -5.84 -9.18 16.23
CA ASN A 20 -6.32 -8.75 14.92
C ASN A 20 -5.94 -9.74 13.81
N PHE A 21 -4.75 -10.31 13.90
CA PHE A 21 -4.28 -11.32 12.96
C PHE A 21 -5.18 -12.57 12.97
N ASN A 22 -5.48 -13.13 14.15
CA ASN A 22 -6.34 -14.31 14.23
C ASN A 22 -7.78 -13.96 13.80
N LYS A 23 -8.29 -12.80 14.18
CA LYS A 23 -9.63 -12.32 13.82
C LYS A 23 -9.84 -12.28 12.30
N ILE A 24 -8.90 -11.68 11.57
CA ILE A 24 -8.98 -11.61 10.09
C ILE A 24 -8.80 -12.99 9.46
N ARG A 25 -7.86 -13.81 9.97
CA ARG A 25 -7.66 -15.17 9.46
C ARG A 25 -8.93 -16.02 9.58
N ASP A 26 -9.62 -15.94 10.71
CA ASP A 26 -10.85 -16.70 10.94
C ASP A 26 -12.02 -16.19 10.06
N ALA A 27 -11.94 -14.93 9.61
CA ALA A 27 -12.90 -14.31 8.69
C ALA A 27 -12.53 -14.47 7.18
N GLU A 28 -11.42 -15.14 6.83
CA GLU A 28 -10.92 -15.25 5.45
C GLU A 28 -12.02 -15.64 4.46
N ASN A 29 -12.73 -16.75 4.72
CA ASN A 29 -13.76 -17.27 3.81
C ASN A 29 -14.93 -16.30 3.58
N LYS A 30 -15.16 -15.37 4.50
CA LYS A 30 -16.18 -14.34 4.35
C LYS A 30 -15.65 -13.14 3.57
N ILE A 31 -14.41 -12.72 3.81
CA ILE A 31 -13.79 -11.54 3.21
C ILE A 31 -13.38 -11.79 1.75
N LYS A 32 -12.81 -12.97 1.48
CA LYS A 32 -12.19 -13.33 0.21
C LYS A 32 -13.10 -13.13 -1.01
N PRO A 33 -14.38 -13.55 -1.01
CA PRO A 33 -15.28 -13.31 -2.14
C PRO A 33 -15.43 -11.82 -2.48
N PHE A 34 -15.45 -10.93 -1.49
CA PHE A 34 -15.54 -9.50 -1.75
C PHE A 34 -14.23 -8.93 -2.32
N VAL A 35 -13.11 -9.19 -1.65
CA VAL A 35 -11.83 -8.58 -2.05
C VAL A 35 -11.28 -9.13 -3.36
N GLU A 36 -11.42 -10.43 -3.62
CA GLU A 36 -10.91 -11.03 -4.85
C GLU A 36 -11.88 -10.89 -6.02
N GLU A 37 -13.19 -11.06 -5.81
CA GLU A 37 -14.15 -11.01 -6.93
C GLU A 37 -14.69 -9.60 -7.21
N LYS A 38 -14.90 -8.77 -6.20
CA LYS A 38 -15.46 -7.42 -6.39
C LYS A 38 -14.37 -6.38 -6.58
N LEU A 39 -13.32 -6.43 -5.76
CA LEU A 39 -12.20 -5.49 -5.85
C LEU A 39 -11.06 -5.99 -6.74
N GLY A 40 -10.93 -7.30 -6.95
CA GLY A 40 -9.79 -7.84 -7.70
C GLY A 40 -8.46 -7.67 -6.99
N TYR A 41 -8.46 -7.59 -5.65
CA TYR A 41 -7.25 -7.53 -4.85
C TYR A 41 -6.81 -8.92 -4.43
N ARG A 42 -5.51 -9.10 -4.28
CA ARG A 42 -4.93 -10.33 -3.76
C ARG A 42 -4.85 -10.26 -2.24
N LEU A 43 -5.49 -11.23 -1.57
CA LEU A 43 -5.36 -11.41 -0.12
C LEU A 43 -4.23 -12.41 0.17
N ILE A 44 -3.18 -11.95 0.84
CA ILE A 44 -2.05 -12.76 1.28
C ILE A 44 -2.24 -13.06 2.76
N ILE A 45 -2.28 -14.33 3.12
CA ILE A 45 -2.29 -14.82 4.50
C ILE A 45 -1.18 -15.86 4.62
N ASN A 46 -0.19 -15.59 5.46
CA ASN A 46 0.89 -16.52 5.79
C ASN A 46 1.20 -16.43 7.29
N PRO A 47 2.12 -17.23 7.85
CA PRO A 47 2.39 -17.21 9.30
C PRO A 47 2.91 -15.88 9.88
N TYR A 48 3.40 -14.96 9.04
CA TYR A 48 4.05 -13.72 9.44
C TYR A 48 3.16 -12.49 9.26
N ILE A 49 2.38 -12.45 8.17
CA ILE A 49 1.57 -11.29 7.81
C ILE A 49 0.22 -11.67 7.21
N ILE A 50 -0.73 -10.74 7.32
CA ILE A 50 -1.90 -10.65 6.47
C ILE A 50 -1.82 -9.33 5.69
N LYS A 51 -1.85 -9.39 4.36
CA LYS A 51 -1.75 -8.21 3.48
C LYS A 51 -2.82 -8.27 2.40
N LEU A 52 -3.48 -7.14 2.16
CA LEU A 52 -4.32 -6.94 0.99
C LEU A 52 -3.55 -6.08 -0.02
N GLU A 53 -3.21 -6.64 -1.19
CA GLU A 53 -2.51 -5.89 -2.23
C GLU A 53 -3.48 -4.94 -2.93
N LYS A 54 -3.58 -3.73 -2.37
CA LYS A 54 -4.44 -2.65 -2.86
C LYS A 54 -3.77 -1.94 -4.03
N VAL A 55 -4.57 -1.69 -5.06
CA VAL A 55 -4.19 -0.93 -6.25
C VAL A 55 -5.31 0.06 -6.52
N PRO A 56 -5.03 1.36 -6.59
CA PRO A 56 -6.06 2.35 -6.87
C PRO A 56 -6.55 2.22 -8.32
N SER A 57 -7.74 2.76 -8.60
CA SER A 57 -8.19 2.89 -10.00
C SER A 57 -7.61 4.12 -10.67
N ASP A 58 -7.53 5.20 -9.91
CA ASP A 58 -6.95 6.47 -10.30
C ASP A 58 -5.93 6.83 -9.23
N VAL A 59 -4.72 7.21 -9.65
CA VAL A 59 -3.67 7.61 -8.72
C VAL A 59 -3.92 9.05 -8.27
N GLU A 60 -3.67 9.31 -6.99
CA GLU A 60 -3.78 10.64 -6.40
C GLU A 60 -2.53 10.94 -5.58
N GLU A 61 -2.13 12.21 -5.50
CA GLU A 61 -0.90 12.63 -4.81
C GLU A 61 -0.88 12.21 -3.31
N TRP A 62 -2.06 12.13 -2.68
CA TRP A 62 -2.22 11.76 -1.27
C TRP A 62 -2.17 10.25 -1.01
N MET A 63 -2.13 9.41 -2.04
CA MET A 63 -2.05 7.94 -1.89
C MET A 63 -0.62 7.44 -1.64
N GLY A 64 0.37 8.32 -1.61
CA GLY A 64 1.75 7.99 -1.28
C GLY A 64 1.99 7.73 0.21
N ILE A 65 3.26 7.49 0.55
CA ILE A 65 3.71 7.44 1.93
C ILE A 65 3.70 8.86 2.49
N ASP A 66 2.78 9.17 3.40
CA ASP A 66 2.55 10.51 3.95
C ASP A 66 3.80 11.13 4.61
N ALA A 67 4.64 10.28 5.22
CA ALA A 67 5.90 10.73 5.80
C ALA A 67 6.91 11.22 4.75
N PHE A 68 6.82 10.77 3.50
CA PHE A 68 7.82 11.07 2.46
C PHE A 68 7.55 12.43 1.81
N GLN A 69 8.62 13.20 1.63
CA GLN A 69 8.59 14.59 1.19
C GLN A 69 9.35 14.82 -0.11
N MET A 70 10.22 13.89 -0.51
CA MET A 70 11.07 14.04 -1.70
C MET A 70 11.17 12.73 -2.48
N PRO A 71 11.44 12.78 -3.80
CA PRO A 71 11.73 11.58 -4.59
C PRO A 71 12.88 10.73 -4.02
N MET A 72 13.88 11.39 -3.39
CA MET A 72 14.99 10.72 -2.72
C MET A 72 14.52 9.76 -1.61
N ASP A 73 13.41 10.05 -0.93
CA ASP A 73 12.87 9.18 0.12
C ASP A 73 12.41 7.84 -0.47
N TYR A 74 11.71 7.89 -1.61
CA TYR A 74 11.30 6.68 -2.33
C TYR A 74 12.50 5.91 -2.89
N ALA A 75 13.50 6.61 -3.44
CA ALA A 75 14.72 5.98 -3.93
C ALA A 75 15.48 5.25 -2.79
N PHE A 76 15.62 5.89 -1.63
CA PHE A 76 16.24 5.29 -0.45
C PHE A 76 15.41 4.11 0.10
N LEU A 77 14.09 4.17 0.06
CA LEU A 77 13.25 3.01 0.40
C LEU A 77 13.51 1.83 -0.55
N CYS A 78 13.58 2.06 -1.86
CA CYS A 78 13.91 1.01 -2.83
C CYS A 78 15.28 0.40 -2.55
N LEU A 79 16.29 1.22 -2.27
CA LEU A 79 17.64 0.76 -1.93
C LEU A 79 17.69 0.01 -0.59
N LEU A 80 16.92 0.44 0.41
CA LEU A 80 16.79 -0.29 1.67
C LEU A 80 16.16 -1.67 1.43
N LEU A 81 15.10 -1.76 0.64
CA LEU A 81 14.47 -3.04 0.31
C LEU A 81 15.43 -3.98 -0.42
N ALA A 82 16.20 -3.45 -1.37
CA ALA A 82 17.23 -4.21 -2.08
C ALA A 82 18.35 -4.68 -1.13
N PHE A 83 18.84 -3.80 -0.26
CA PHE A 83 19.85 -4.13 0.75
C PHE A 83 19.39 -5.24 1.71
N LEU A 84 18.11 -5.26 2.07
CA LEU A 84 17.51 -6.26 2.96
C LEU A 84 17.23 -7.60 2.26
N GLU A 85 17.24 -7.67 0.94
CA GLU A 85 16.99 -8.90 0.18
C GLU A 85 18.06 -9.97 0.46
N ASP A 86 19.31 -9.52 0.61
CA ASP A 86 20.46 -10.38 0.93
C ASP A 86 20.56 -10.74 2.43
N LYS A 87 19.61 -10.28 3.26
CA LYS A 87 19.59 -10.52 4.71
C LYS A 87 18.48 -11.48 5.11
N GLY A 88 18.82 -12.45 5.96
CA GLY A 88 17.87 -13.32 6.63
C GLY A 88 17.06 -12.58 7.69
N PRO A 89 15.93 -13.15 8.13
CA PRO A 89 15.26 -12.71 9.35
C PRO A 89 16.23 -12.80 10.55
N GLU A 90 16.14 -11.85 11.47
CA GLU A 90 17.00 -11.71 12.66
C GLU A 90 18.46 -11.32 12.36
N ASP A 91 18.84 -11.17 11.08
CA ASP A 91 20.17 -10.66 10.73
C ASP A 91 20.30 -9.19 11.14
N GLN A 92 21.39 -8.90 11.83
CA GLN A 92 21.71 -7.55 12.27
C GLN A 92 22.53 -6.78 11.24
N PHE A 93 22.35 -5.47 11.22
CA PHE A 93 23.19 -4.54 10.46
C PHE A 93 23.25 -3.19 11.17
N VAL A 94 24.30 -2.42 10.88
CA VAL A 94 24.47 -1.08 11.44
C VAL A 94 24.13 0.00 10.43
N LEU A 95 23.84 1.23 10.89
CA LEU A 95 23.49 2.37 10.05
C LEU A 95 24.55 2.64 8.97
N SER A 96 25.84 2.54 9.32
CA SER A 96 26.93 2.69 8.36
C SER A 96 26.86 1.70 7.19
N ASN A 97 26.36 0.48 7.40
CA ASN A 97 26.22 -0.49 6.31
C ASN A 97 25.20 -0.04 5.26
N ILE A 98 24.05 0.50 5.69
CA ILE A 98 23.03 0.97 4.75
C ILE A 98 23.41 2.30 4.10
N THR A 99 24.10 3.20 4.82
CA THR A 99 24.57 4.46 4.22
C THR A 99 25.63 4.19 3.14
N GLU A 100 26.57 3.28 3.39
CA GLU A 100 27.57 2.86 2.39
C GLU A 100 26.92 2.20 1.17
N TYR A 101 25.93 1.33 1.39
CA TYR A 101 25.18 0.70 0.30
C TYR A 101 24.44 1.72 -0.56
N ILE A 102 23.72 2.65 0.09
CA ILE A 102 23.00 3.72 -0.62
C ILE A 102 23.97 4.59 -1.42
N GLU A 103 25.08 5.03 -0.82
CA GLU A 103 26.07 5.85 -1.51
C GLU A 103 26.67 5.14 -2.74
N ALA A 104 26.86 3.82 -2.65
CA ALA A 104 27.41 3.02 -3.75
C ALA A 104 26.40 2.72 -4.88
N GLN A 105 25.11 2.54 -4.56
CA GLN A 105 24.08 2.08 -5.51
C GLN A 105 23.15 3.18 -6.02
N TYR A 106 23.13 4.36 -5.39
CA TYR A 106 22.23 5.42 -5.78
C TYR A 106 22.60 6.03 -7.14
N ASP A 107 21.66 5.94 -8.09
CA ASP A 107 21.80 6.45 -9.46
C ASP A 107 20.85 7.61 -9.78
N GLY A 108 20.50 8.39 -8.76
CA GLY A 108 19.70 9.60 -8.94
C GLY A 108 20.50 10.79 -9.49
N PRO A 109 19.83 11.92 -9.78
CA PRO A 109 20.44 13.05 -10.48
C PRO A 109 21.61 13.69 -9.73
N ASP A 110 21.54 13.73 -8.40
CA ASP A 110 22.60 14.23 -7.51
C ASP A 110 23.13 13.09 -6.66
N LYS A 111 24.45 12.96 -6.53
CA LYS A 111 25.04 11.95 -5.66
C LYS A 111 24.60 12.13 -4.21
N VAL A 112 24.51 11.01 -3.51
CA VAL A 112 24.29 11.04 -2.07
C VAL A 112 25.53 11.62 -1.41
N ASP A 113 25.30 12.62 -0.57
CA ASP A 113 26.29 13.31 0.23
C ASP A 113 25.76 13.41 1.66
N TRP A 114 26.36 12.63 2.57
CA TRP A 114 25.93 12.56 3.95
C TRP A 114 26.28 13.81 4.75
N THR A 115 27.11 14.72 4.24
CA THR A 115 27.35 16.02 4.90
C THR A 115 26.12 16.95 4.79
N LEU A 116 25.25 16.70 3.80
CA LEU A 116 24.02 17.45 3.58
C LEU A 116 22.90 16.98 4.51
N PHE A 117 22.45 17.89 5.38
CA PHE A 117 21.33 17.67 6.31
C PHE A 117 20.09 17.08 5.63
N GLN A 118 19.77 17.55 4.41
CA GLN A 118 18.57 17.10 3.71
C GLN A 118 18.62 15.62 3.33
N HIS A 119 19.80 15.12 2.91
CA HIS A 119 19.99 13.71 2.56
C HIS A 119 19.90 12.82 3.80
N ARG A 120 20.54 13.23 4.90
CA ARG A 120 20.41 12.51 6.18
C ARG A 120 18.95 12.45 6.64
N LYS A 121 18.23 13.58 6.54
CA LYS A 121 16.80 13.64 6.88
C LYS A 121 15.93 12.74 5.98
N SER A 122 16.26 12.61 4.69
CA SER A 122 15.60 11.66 3.79
C SER A 122 15.77 10.22 4.28
N LEU A 123 16.99 9.81 4.66
CA LEU A 123 17.21 8.47 5.18
C LEU A 123 16.48 8.24 6.50
N VAL A 124 16.51 9.20 7.43
CA VAL A 124 15.78 9.11 8.70
C VAL A 124 14.28 8.89 8.48
N ARG A 125 13.65 9.60 7.52
CA ARG A 125 12.23 9.36 7.18
C ARG A 125 11.97 7.93 6.69
N VAL A 126 12.87 7.38 5.88
CA VAL A 126 12.76 6.00 5.36
C VAL A 126 12.94 4.98 6.47
N LEU A 127 13.91 5.17 7.37
CA LEU A 127 14.16 4.28 8.49
C LEU A 127 13.01 4.31 9.50
N ASN A 128 12.47 5.49 9.81
CA ASN A 128 11.25 5.64 10.61
C ASN A 128 10.09 4.86 9.99
N PHE A 129 9.82 5.09 8.71
CA PHE A 129 8.77 4.37 8.01
C PHE A 129 8.99 2.85 8.09
N ALA A 130 10.21 2.37 7.81
CA ALA A 130 10.55 0.96 7.84
C ALA A 130 10.36 0.34 9.24
N VAL A 131 10.70 1.06 10.31
CA VAL A 131 10.43 0.63 11.69
C VAL A 131 8.93 0.60 11.98
N ASP A 132 8.21 1.67 11.61
CA ASP A 132 6.78 1.83 11.89
C ASP A 132 5.93 0.74 11.23
N ILE A 133 6.27 0.32 10.02
CA ILE A 133 5.59 -0.79 9.34
C ILE A 133 6.22 -2.17 9.64
N GLY A 134 7.29 -2.21 10.45
CA GLY A 134 7.90 -3.44 10.97
C GLY A 134 8.89 -4.15 10.04
N ILE A 135 9.36 -3.49 8.98
CA ILE A 135 10.38 -4.02 8.06
C ILE A 135 11.70 -4.29 8.80
N ILE A 136 12.06 -3.39 9.71
CA ILE A 136 13.24 -3.49 10.56
C ILE A 136 12.88 -3.16 12.01
N LYS A 137 13.73 -3.57 12.95
CA LYS A 137 13.66 -3.16 14.36
C LYS A 137 14.96 -2.47 14.76
N ILE A 138 14.89 -1.61 15.78
CA ILE A 138 16.06 -0.99 16.39
C ILE A 138 16.41 -1.83 17.62
N ASP A 139 17.60 -2.40 17.64
CA ASP A 139 18.12 -3.15 18.78
C ASP A 139 18.89 -2.24 19.74
N ASP A 140 19.66 -1.28 19.21
CA ASP A 140 20.40 -0.30 20.00
C ASP A 140 20.64 1.00 19.21
N GLY A 141 20.65 2.13 19.92
CA GLY A 141 20.84 3.46 19.33
C GLY A 141 19.55 4.21 18.98
N ASP A 142 19.71 5.33 18.28
CA ASP A 142 18.65 6.28 17.93
C ASP A 142 18.95 6.95 16.59
N HIS A 143 18.24 6.55 15.53
CA HIS A 143 18.52 7.02 14.17
C HIS A 143 18.08 8.45 13.91
N GLU A 144 17.27 9.05 14.79
CA GLU A 144 16.82 10.44 14.61
C GLU A 144 18.01 11.40 14.65
N ARG A 145 19.02 11.04 15.45
CA ARG A 145 20.28 11.79 15.61
C ARG A 145 21.12 11.83 14.34
N PHE A 146 20.90 10.90 13.40
CA PHE A 146 21.62 10.91 12.14
C PHE A 146 21.35 12.19 11.35
N SER A 147 20.16 12.80 11.49
CA SER A 147 19.89 14.09 10.87
C SER A 147 20.89 15.18 11.32
N GLU A 148 21.31 15.15 12.59
CA GLU A 148 22.21 16.13 13.20
C GLU A 148 23.70 15.76 13.04
N SER A 149 24.04 14.47 13.11
CA SER A 149 25.42 13.98 13.08
C SER A 149 25.56 12.73 12.23
N GLU A 150 26.44 12.78 11.24
CA GLU A 150 26.77 11.64 10.38
C GLU A 150 27.52 10.51 11.12
N ASP A 151 28.13 10.81 12.27
CA ASP A 151 28.81 9.82 13.12
C ASP A 151 27.83 8.96 13.95
N THR A 152 26.52 9.17 13.78
CA THR A 152 25.50 8.38 14.48
C THR A 152 25.57 6.93 14.00
N GLU A 153 25.64 6.00 14.94
CA GLU A 153 25.59 4.56 14.65
C GLU A 153 24.40 3.94 15.40
N VAL A 154 23.70 3.04 14.72
CA VAL A 154 22.48 2.39 15.21
C VAL A 154 22.51 0.93 14.77
N LEU A 155 22.14 0.02 15.66
CA LEU A 155 22.03 -1.40 15.37
C LEU A 155 20.57 -1.74 15.06
N TYR A 156 20.36 -2.34 13.89
CA TYR A 156 19.06 -2.80 13.44
C TYR A 156 19.01 -4.31 13.29
N GLU A 157 17.80 -4.86 13.39
CA GLU A 157 17.45 -6.23 13.05
C GLU A 157 16.54 -6.24 11.81
N ASN A 158 16.85 -7.06 10.82
CA ASN A 158 15.95 -7.35 9.72
C ASN A 158 14.84 -8.31 10.17
N THR A 159 13.57 -7.92 10.07
CA THR A 159 12.47 -8.84 10.46
C THR A 159 12.15 -9.87 9.38
N GLY A 160 12.68 -9.68 8.16
CA GLY A 160 12.45 -10.54 7.01
C GLY A 160 11.12 -10.30 6.29
N ILE A 161 10.28 -9.35 6.76
CA ILE A 161 8.99 -9.04 6.13
C ILE A 161 9.11 -8.15 4.89
N SER A 162 10.27 -7.50 4.68
CA SER A 162 10.58 -6.65 3.51
C SER A 162 10.19 -7.31 2.18
N ARG A 163 10.38 -8.63 2.08
CA ARG A 163 10.01 -9.47 0.91
C ARG A 163 8.53 -9.41 0.52
N TYR A 164 7.66 -8.97 1.42
CA TYR A 164 6.23 -8.81 1.18
C TYR A 164 5.82 -7.37 0.91
N PHE A 165 6.75 -6.41 0.91
CA PHE A 165 6.43 -5.00 0.69
C PHE A 165 5.98 -4.76 -0.75
N LEU A 166 6.82 -5.15 -1.70
CA LEU A 166 6.48 -5.10 -3.12
C LEU A 166 5.36 -6.09 -3.43
N ARG A 167 4.44 -5.64 -4.29
CA ARG A 167 3.41 -6.50 -4.86
C ARG A 167 4.03 -7.47 -5.87
N SER A 168 3.35 -8.58 -6.13
CA SER A 168 3.79 -9.47 -7.20
C SER A 168 3.54 -8.83 -8.57
N PHE A 169 4.58 -8.69 -9.38
CA PHE A 169 4.50 -8.21 -10.75
C PHE A 169 4.53 -9.39 -11.74
N ASN A 170 3.70 -9.32 -12.78
CA ASN A 170 3.65 -10.36 -13.84
C ASN A 170 4.67 -10.11 -14.96
N ARG A 171 5.45 -9.05 -14.87
CA ARG A 171 6.54 -8.69 -15.78
C ARG A 171 7.65 -8.00 -14.99
N GLU A 172 8.85 -7.99 -15.56
CA GLU A 172 10.00 -7.28 -15.01
C GLU A 172 9.76 -5.77 -15.08
N ILE A 173 10.17 -5.03 -14.05
CA ILE A 173 10.08 -3.56 -14.03
C ILE A 173 11.21 -3.01 -14.91
N THR A 174 10.85 -2.15 -15.87
CA THR A 174 11.80 -1.51 -16.80
C THR A 174 11.72 0.01 -16.71
N GLU A 175 12.78 0.70 -17.14
CA GLU A 175 12.90 2.17 -17.05
C GLU A 175 11.84 2.93 -17.88
N ASP A 176 11.26 2.30 -18.89
CA ASP A 176 10.26 2.89 -19.79
C ASP A 176 8.81 2.75 -19.28
N MET A 177 8.59 2.03 -18.17
CA MET A 177 7.28 1.86 -17.58
C MET A 177 6.69 3.17 -17.08
N LYS A 178 5.38 3.32 -17.29
CA LYS A 178 4.63 4.47 -16.79
C LYS A 178 3.67 4.08 -15.68
N ILE A 179 3.03 5.05 -15.05
CA ILE A 179 2.04 4.77 -14.00
C ILE A 179 0.91 3.89 -14.54
N GLU A 180 0.47 4.12 -15.78
CA GLU A 180 -0.60 3.36 -16.41
C GLU A 180 -0.25 1.88 -16.57
N ASP A 181 1.03 1.56 -16.74
CA ASP A 181 1.54 0.19 -16.82
C ASP A 181 1.30 -0.58 -15.51
N PHE A 182 1.53 0.06 -14.37
CA PHE A 182 1.30 -0.54 -13.06
C PHE A 182 -0.20 -0.72 -12.73
N LEU A 183 -1.06 0.15 -13.26
CA LEU A 183 -2.52 0.05 -13.08
C LEU A 183 -3.16 -1.05 -13.95
N GLN A 184 -2.55 -1.37 -15.10
CA GLN A 184 -3.06 -2.38 -16.04
C GLN A 184 -2.63 -3.81 -15.70
N GLU A 185 -1.55 -3.98 -14.93
CA GLU A 185 -0.87 -5.26 -14.66
C GLU A 185 -1.63 -6.29 -13.82
N ASP A 186 -2.68 -5.89 -13.10
CA ASP A 186 -3.49 -6.79 -12.25
C ASP A 186 -4.27 -7.85 -13.06
N LEU A 187 -4.21 -7.81 -14.39
CA LEU A 187 -5.26 -8.31 -15.26
C LEU A 187 -4.72 -9.05 -16.48
N ASN A 188 -4.01 -10.16 -16.27
CA ASN A 188 -3.74 -11.16 -17.32
C ASN A 188 -5.04 -11.89 -17.72
N PHE A 189 -5.92 -11.18 -18.43
CA PHE A 189 -7.19 -11.71 -18.86
C PHE A 189 -7.50 -11.27 -20.30
N SER A 190 -7.50 -12.24 -21.22
CA SER A 190 -7.41 -12.05 -22.68
C SER A 190 -8.75 -12.09 -23.42
N ASN A 191 -9.91 -12.13 -22.73
CA ASN A 191 -11.23 -12.34 -23.32
C ASN A 191 -12.29 -11.27 -22.93
N SER A 192 -13.43 -11.26 -23.64
CA SER A 192 -14.51 -10.28 -23.46
C SER A 192 -15.26 -10.36 -22.12
N LYS A 193 -15.30 -11.54 -21.47
CA LYS A 193 -15.81 -11.68 -20.09
C LYS A 193 -14.96 -10.90 -19.09
N ASP A 194 -13.71 -10.69 -19.44
CA ASP A 194 -12.73 -10.10 -18.56
C ASP A 194 -12.90 -8.59 -18.51
N ALA A 195 -13.36 -7.96 -19.61
CA ALA A 195 -13.69 -6.53 -19.62
C ALA A 195 -14.80 -6.14 -18.62
N VAL A 196 -15.79 -7.02 -18.41
CA VAL A 196 -16.85 -6.78 -17.41
C VAL A 196 -16.30 -6.92 -15.98
N ILE A 197 -15.43 -7.90 -15.76
CA ILE A 197 -14.74 -8.13 -14.48
C ILE A 197 -13.82 -6.95 -14.15
N GLN A 198 -13.02 -6.50 -15.11
CA GLN A 198 -12.14 -5.34 -14.99
C GLN A 198 -12.91 -4.07 -14.63
N LYS A 199 -14.03 -3.82 -15.33
CA LYS A 199 -14.89 -2.68 -15.02
C LYS A 199 -15.48 -2.77 -13.61
N ARG A 200 -15.90 -3.97 -13.18
CA ARG A 200 -16.36 -4.18 -11.81
C ARG A 200 -15.26 -3.84 -10.81
N HIS A 201 -14.07 -4.40 -10.97
CA HIS A 201 -12.93 -4.12 -10.07
C HIS A 201 -12.67 -2.62 -9.99
N ARG A 202 -12.52 -1.96 -11.14
CA ARG A 202 -12.30 -0.51 -11.22
C ARG A 202 -13.39 0.29 -10.49
N VAL A 203 -14.66 -0.01 -10.73
CA VAL A 203 -15.77 0.71 -10.09
C VAL A 203 -15.80 0.50 -8.57
N TYR A 204 -15.61 -0.72 -8.08
CA TYR A 204 -15.58 -0.98 -6.64
C TYR A 204 -14.38 -0.30 -5.98
N ARG A 205 -13.21 -0.33 -6.62
CA ARG A 205 -12.00 0.36 -6.16
C ARG A 205 -12.22 1.87 -6.10
N LYS A 206 -12.78 2.50 -7.15
CA LYS A 206 -13.16 3.93 -7.17
C LYS A 206 -14.09 4.28 -6.01
N LEU A 207 -15.11 3.46 -5.76
CA LEU A 207 -16.09 3.72 -4.69
C LEU A 207 -15.50 3.59 -3.29
N ILE A 208 -14.57 2.66 -3.07
CA ILE A 208 -14.01 2.39 -1.74
C ILE A 208 -12.83 3.29 -1.44
N LEU A 209 -11.93 3.52 -2.40
CA LEU A 209 -10.70 4.27 -2.17
C LEU A 209 -10.87 5.78 -2.32
N SER A 210 -11.91 6.25 -3.00
CA SER A 210 -12.15 7.68 -3.20
C SER A 210 -13.35 8.17 -2.38
N PRO A 211 -13.29 9.38 -1.79
CA PRO A 211 -14.39 9.94 -1.00
C PRO A 211 -15.65 10.22 -1.84
N ALA A 212 -15.47 10.45 -3.14
CA ALA A 212 -16.54 10.71 -4.08
C ALA A 212 -16.17 10.21 -5.47
N VAL A 213 -17.16 9.72 -6.21
CA VAL A 213 -17.03 9.39 -7.64
C VAL A 213 -17.93 10.34 -8.43
N TYR A 214 -17.33 11.16 -9.28
CA TYR A 214 -18.04 12.09 -10.16
C TYR A 214 -18.21 11.49 -11.56
N SER A 215 -19.32 11.83 -12.21
CA SER A 215 -19.56 11.45 -13.60
C SER A 215 -18.72 12.31 -14.54
N GLU A 216 -17.95 11.66 -15.42
CA GLU A 216 -17.12 12.31 -16.43
C GLU A 216 -17.90 12.68 -17.72
N GLY A 217 -19.20 12.40 -17.75
CA GLY A 217 -20.08 12.76 -18.85
C GLY A 217 -21.01 11.62 -19.29
N PRO A 218 -21.69 11.79 -20.43
CA PRO A 218 -22.66 10.81 -20.93
C PRO A 218 -22.06 9.45 -21.28
N ASP A 219 -20.78 9.39 -21.65
CA ASP A 219 -20.09 8.16 -22.09
C ASP A 219 -19.27 7.48 -20.98
N ASP A 220 -19.39 7.98 -19.74
CA ASP A 220 -18.71 7.42 -18.57
C ASP A 220 -19.26 6.03 -18.23
N GLN A 221 -18.54 5.01 -18.69
CA GLN A 221 -18.93 3.62 -18.53
C GLN A 221 -18.86 3.15 -17.07
N ASP A 222 -18.05 3.77 -16.23
CA ASP A 222 -17.92 3.43 -14.81
C ASP A 222 -19.14 3.96 -14.04
N PHE A 223 -19.51 5.21 -14.28
CA PHE A 223 -20.68 5.80 -13.65
C PHE A 223 -22.00 5.16 -14.15
N MET A 224 -22.05 4.76 -15.43
CA MET A 224 -23.15 3.92 -15.93
C MET A 224 -23.22 2.57 -15.21
N TYR A 225 -22.09 1.94 -14.93
CA TYR A 225 -22.06 0.69 -14.17
C TYR A 225 -22.64 0.89 -12.76
N ILE A 226 -22.25 1.95 -12.05
CA ILE A 226 -22.79 2.28 -10.73
C ILE A 226 -24.32 2.41 -10.79
N LYS A 227 -24.86 3.12 -11.79
CA LYS A 227 -26.31 3.29 -11.98
C LYS A 227 -27.03 1.97 -12.26
N ASN A 228 -26.48 1.15 -13.14
CA ASN A 228 -27.10 -0.09 -13.60
C ASN A 228 -27.06 -1.20 -12.53
N TYR A 229 -25.96 -1.29 -11.79
CA TYR A 229 -25.74 -2.32 -10.77
C TYR A 229 -25.94 -1.82 -9.34
N ARG A 230 -26.61 -0.68 -9.15
CA ARG A 230 -26.80 -0.02 -7.86
C ARG A 230 -27.28 -0.95 -6.74
N ASN A 231 -28.22 -1.85 -7.03
CA ASN A 231 -28.82 -2.71 -6.00
C ASN A 231 -27.80 -3.73 -5.49
N THR A 232 -26.98 -4.26 -6.38
CA THR A 232 -25.90 -5.19 -6.03
C THR A 232 -24.82 -4.47 -5.23
N ILE A 233 -24.40 -3.28 -5.68
CA ILE A 233 -23.38 -2.48 -4.99
C ILE A 233 -23.87 -2.10 -3.58
N VAL A 234 -25.11 -1.62 -3.44
CA VAL A 234 -25.71 -1.31 -2.13
C VAL A 234 -25.67 -2.53 -1.22
N LYS A 235 -26.15 -3.69 -1.70
CA LYS A 235 -26.16 -4.91 -0.91
C LYS A 235 -24.74 -5.29 -0.45
N ASP A 236 -23.77 -5.26 -1.36
CA ASP A 236 -22.40 -5.61 -1.04
C ASP A 236 -21.79 -4.62 -0.02
N LEU A 237 -22.00 -3.31 -0.18
CA LEU A 237 -21.50 -2.30 0.75
C LEU A 237 -22.14 -2.42 2.14
N GLU A 238 -23.44 -2.70 2.22
CA GLU A 238 -24.14 -2.94 3.49
C GLU A 238 -23.62 -4.22 4.17
N GLU A 239 -23.48 -5.31 3.41
CA GLU A 239 -23.05 -6.61 3.93
C GLU A 239 -21.58 -6.59 4.42
N TYR A 240 -20.68 -6.01 3.62
CA TYR A 240 -19.24 -6.08 3.87
C TYR A 240 -18.69 -4.91 4.66
N LEU A 241 -19.24 -3.70 4.50
CA LEU A 241 -18.67 -2.48 5.09
C LEU A 241 -19.63 -1.74 6.02
N ASP A 242 -20.88 -2.21 6.17
CA ASP A 242 -21.93 -1.46 6.87
C ASP A 242 -22.04 -0.01 6.35
N ALA A 243 -21.94 0.13 5.03
CA ALA A 243 -21.90 1.40 4.33
C ALA A 243 -23.08 1.56 3.38
N LYS A 244 -23.48 2.81 3.15
CA LYS A 244 -24.59 3.21 2.28
C LYS A 244 -24.06 3.89 1.04
N LEU A 245 -24.61 3.52 -0.12
CA LEU A 245 -24.34 4.23 -1.37
C LEU A 245 -25.36 5.36 -1.57
N HIS A 246 -24.88 6.60 -1.61
CA HIS A 246 -25.65 7.78 -1.97
C HIS A 246 -25.40 8.14 -3.43
N LEU A 247 -26.34 7.80 -4.30
CA LEU A 247 -26.24 8.05 -5.74
C LEU A 247 -27.07 9.27 -6.17
N HIS A 248 -26.42 10.23 -6.79
CA HIS A 248 -27.01 11.44 -7.37
C HIS A 248 -26.90 11.42 -8.91
N LYS A 249 -27.39 12.49 -9.55
CA LYS A 249 -27.41 12.60 -11.03
C LYS A 249 -26.01 12.44 -11.65
N THR A 250 -25.00 13.03 -11.01
CA THR A 250 -23.62 13.17 -11.50
C THR A 250 -22.56 12.82 -10.44
N SER A 251 -22.95 12.30 -9.28
CA SER A 251 -22.00 11.88 -8.25
C SER A 251 -22.50 10.67 -7.47
N ALA A 252 -21.58 9.91 -6.90
CA ALA A 252 -21.83 8.81 -5.99
C ALA A 252 -20.91 8.94 -4.76
N PHE A 253 -21.45 8.67 -3.59
CA PHE A 253 -20.72 8.71 -2.32
C PHE A 253 -20.95 7.40 -1.54
N VAL A 254 -19.90 6.85 -0.94
CA VAL A 254 -20.02 5.77 0.03
C VAL A 254 -19.97 6.40 1.42
N LEU A 255 -21.07 6.29 2.15
CA LEU A 255 -21.20 6.82 3.50
C LEU A 255 -21.22 5.67 4.49
N PHE A 256 -20.29 5.69 5.41
CA PHE A 256 -20.20 4.68 6.44
C PHE A 256 -21.00 5.10 7.68
N ASN A 257 -21.66 4.14 8.34
CA ASN A 257 -22.60 4.43 9.43
C ASN A 257 -21.92 4.93 10.72
N ASP A 258 -20.68 4.54 10.99
CA ASP A 258 -19.94 4.92 12.19
C ASP A 258 -18.80 5.91 11.87
N ASN A 259 -18.58 6.89 12.75
CA ASN A 259 -17.41 7.81 12.72
C ASN A 259 -16.09 7.10 13.12
N LYS A 260 -16.00 5.78 12.94
CA LYS A 260 -14.89 4.93 13.41
C LYS A 260 -13.63 5.01 12.54
N TYR A 261 -13.63 5.81 11.49
CA TYR A 261 -12.45 6.01 10.65
C TYR A 261 -11.37 6.74 11.44
N LEU A 262 -10.33 5.99 11.81
CA LEU A 262 -9.10 6.55 12.37
C LEU A 262 -8.29 7.31 11.30
N LYS A 263 -8.52 7.01 10.01
CA LYS A 263 -7.79 7.61 8.88
C LYS A 263 -8.76 8.22 7.85
N SER A 264 -8.37 9.36 7.29
CA SER A 264 -9.14 10.09 6.27
C SER A 264 -9.18 9.38 4.91
N TYR A 265 -8.33 8.37 4.70
CA TYR A 265 -8.23 7.57 3.47
C TYR A 265 -7.65 6.17 3.76
N PHE A 266 -7.85 5.23 2.83
CA PHE A 266 -7.26 3.90 2.90
C PHE A 266 -5.84 3.92 2.29
N PRO A 267 -4.82 3.41 3.00
CA PRO A 267 -3.45 3.28 2.49
C PRO A 267 -3.30 2.22 1.40
#